data_AF-B9KYV0-F1
#
_entry.id   AF-B9KYV0-F1
#
_cell.length_a   1.000
_cell.length_b   1.000
_cell.length_c   1.000
_cell.angle_alpha   90.00
_cell.angle_beta   90.00
_cell.angle_gamma   90.00
#
_symmetry.space_group_name_H-M   'P 1'
#
loop_
_entity.id
_entity.type
_entity.pdbx_description
1 polymer ?
#
loop_
_entity_poly.entity_id
_entity_poly.type
_entity_poly.pdbx_seq_one_letter_code
_entity_poly.pdbx_strand_id
1 'polypeptide(L)'
;MSLLSDDTEKDRRLSILRINLSYVLHESSSSATVGRFAKQLLVNARAATRATRRIETWTDERFLPTIVIRDERVLWDFQRDASPFVLTIDLGASSLLHRALHLLLPSTYPAKTLWSVDRWSAEARSYSCTLFRAETTVALPASSEIPAWFALLVFRPGWRSMLLDLSRLSAATFDRDLVRTLERVIRDYTDQWWCWRPWWPVPAEKALPELQGER
;
A
#
# COMPACT_ATOMS: atom_id res chain seq x y z
N MET A 1 -16.26 4.69 25.66
CA MET A 1 -15.08 4.66 24.76
C MET A 1 -13.94 4.01 25.54
N SER A 2 -13.61 2.76 25.24
CA SER A 2 -12.58 2.00 25.95
C SER A 2 -11.20 2.46 25.46
N LEU A 3 -10.42 3.09 26.34
CA LEU A 3 -9.00 3.34 26.13
C LEU A 3 -8.27 2.01 26.32
N LEU A 4 -8.18 1.22 25.25
CA LEU A 4 -7.20 0.12 25.20
C LEU A 4 -5.82 0.74 25.51
N SER A 5 -5.08 0.16 26.45
CA SER A 5 -3.74 0.65 26.77
C SER A 5 -2.87 0.64 25.50
N ASP A 6 -1.97 1.62 25.37
CA ASP A 6 -1.06 1.74 24.21
C ASP A 6 -0.27 0.45 23.93
N ASP A 7 0.02 -0.32 24.97
CA ASP A 7 0.67 -1.64 24.86
C ASP A 7 -0.23 -2.69 24.20
N THR A 8 -1.54 -2.69 24.50
CA THR A 8 -2.50 -3.64 23.90
C THR A 8 -2.67 -3.39 22.40
N GLU A 9 -2.74 -2.12 21.99
CA GLU A 9 -2.86 -1.75 20.57
C GLU A 9 -1.57 -2.05 19.79
N LYS A 10 -0.41 -1.83 20.41
CA LYS A 10 0.89 -2.17 19.83
C LYS A 10 1.04 -3.69 19.64
N ASP A 11 0.66 -4.49 20.63
CA ASP A 11 0.73 -5.95 20.56
C ASP A 11 -0.21 -6.51 19.51
N ARG A 12 -1.43 -5.93 19.40
CA ARG A 12 -2.36 -6.24 18.32
C ARG A 12 -1.76 -5.97 16.95
N ARG A 13 -1.15 -4.79 16.74
CA ARG A 13 -0.49 -4.45 15.47
C ARG A 13 0.65 -5.39 15.14
N LEU A 14 1.48 -5.74 16.13
CA LEU A 14 2.56 -6.71 15.93
C LEU A 14 2.03 -8.07 15.49
N SER A 15 0.95 -8.55 16.10
CA SER A 15 0.30 -9.80 15.71
C SER A 15 -0.18 -9.76 14.25
N ILE A 16 -0.85 -8.68 13.85
CA ILE A 16 -1.33 -8.48 12.48
C ILE A 16 -0.16 -8.43 11.47
N LEU A 17 0.89 -7.65 11.79
CA LEU A 17 2.08 -7.56 10.94
C LEU A 17 2.73 -8.92 10.75
N ARG A 18 2.86 -9.73 11.81
CA ARG A 18 3.47 -11.06 11.73
C ARG A 18 2.69 -11.99 10.81
N ILE A 19 1.35 -11.96 10.87
CA ILE A 19 0.50 -12.72 9.94
C ILE A 19 0.79 -12.27 8.51
N ASN A 20 0.66 -10.98 8.21
CA ASN A 20 0.84 -10.50 6.84
C ASN A 20 2.26 -10.76 6.30
N LEU A 21 3.28 -10.53 7.13
CA LEU A 21 4.68 -10.75 6.75
C LEU A 21 5.03 -12.23 6.55
N SER A 22 4.35 -13.16 7.23
CA SER A 22 4.58 -14.59 7.02
C SER A 22 4.33 -15.01 5.58
N TYR A 23 3.33 -14.41 4.91
CA TYR A 23 3.07 -14.65 3.48
C TYR A 23 4.09 -13.97 2.57
N VAL A 24 4.45 -12.72 2.86
CA VAL A 24 5.36 -11.93 2.01
C VAL A 24 6.78 -12.43 2.07
N LEU A 25 7.27 -12.74 3.27
CA LEU A 25 8.62 -13.25 3.51
C LEU A 25 8.71 -14.77 3.34
N HIS A 26 7.56 -15.44 3.22
CA HIS A 26 7.46 -16.89 3.09
C HIS A 26 8.17 -17.63 4.23
N GLU A 27 7.88 -17.21 5.46
CA GLU A 27 8.51 -17.64 6.70
C GLU A 27 7.44 -17.75 7.78
N SER A 28 7.63 -18.64 8.76
CA SER A 28 6.71 -18.77 9.89
C SER A 28 6.49 -17.43 10.61
N SER A 29 5.23 -17.14 10.99
CA SER A 29 4.88 -15.89 11.70
C SER A 29 5.58 -15.72 13.06
N SER A 30 6.08 -16.82 13.64
CA SER A 30 6.86 -16.83 14.88
C SER A 30 8.38 -16.73 14.66
N SER A 31 8.85 -16.77 13.41
CA SER A 31 10.28 -16.72 13.08
C SER A 31 10.95 -15.43 13.57
N ALA A 32 12.24 -15.53 13.86
CA ALA A 32 13.05 -14.37 14.25
C ALA A 32 13.12 -13.32 13.12
N THR A 33 13.10 -13.75 11.86
CA THR A 33 13.08 -12.89 10.66
C THR A 33 11.81 -12.05 10.63
N VAL A 34 10.63 -12.69 10.64
CA VAL A 34 9.34 -12.00 10.65
C VAL A 34 9.21 -11.09 11.87
N GLY A 35 9.62 -11.56 13.05
CA GLY A 35 9.62 -10.76 14.27
C GLY A 35 10.49 -9.49 14.19
N ARG A 36 11.63 -9.56 13.51
CA ARG A 36 12.52 -8.40 13.30
C ARG A 36 11.92 -7.41 12.31
N PHE A 37 11.39 -7.89 11.18
CA PHE A 37 10.72 -7.05 10.19
C PHE A 37 9.50 -6.33 10.77
N ALA A 38 8.65 -7.03 11.53
CA ALA A 38 7.48 -6.42 12.17
C ALA A 38 7.87 -5.26 13.11
N LYS A 39 8.93 -5.44 13.93
CA LYS A 39 9.45 -4.38 14.80
C LYS A 39 10.03 -3.22 14.00
N GLN A 40 10.76 -3.49 12.92
CA GLN A 40 11.32 -2.46 12.05
C GLN A 40 10.21 -1.63 11.40
N LEU A 41 9.13 -2.27 10.93
CA LEU A 41 7.97 -1.59 10.36
C LEU A 41 7.32 -0.61 11.33
N LEU A 42 7.22 -0.95 12.63
CA LEU A 42 6.71 -0.01 13.63
C LEU A 42 7.62 1.21 13.80
N VAL A 43 8.94 1.03 13.75
CA VAL A 43 9.91 2.14 13.81
C VAL A 43 9.81 3.00 12.56
N ASN A 44 9.75 2.37 11.38
CA ASN A 44 9.60 3.04 10.10
C ASN A 44 8.29 3.83 10.04
N ALA A 45 7.18 3.25 10.50
CA ALA A 45 5.88 3.93 10.55
C ALA A 45 5.93 5.19 11.41
N ARG A 46 6.62 5.17 12.56
CA ARG A 46 6.81 6.38 13.40
C ARG A 46 7.66 7.43 12.68
N ALA A 47 8.71 7.02 11.99
CA ALA A 47 9.55 7.93 11.20
C ALA A 47 8.76 8.55 10.04
N ALA A 48 8.02 7.71 9.29
CA ALA A 48 7.13 8.11 8.21
C ALA A 48 6.08 9.10 8.70
N THR A 49 5.35 8.82 9.78
CA THR A 49 4.35 9.74 10.35
C THR A 49 4.95 11.10 10.70
N ARG A 50 6.15 11.15 11.29
CA ARG A 50 6.83 12.43 11.58
C ARG A 50 7.23 13.17 10.30
N ALA A 51 7.73 12.45 9.31
CA ALA A 51 8.10 13.02 8.02
C ALA A 51 6.88 13.57 7.27
N THR A 52 5.80 12.79 7.19
CA THR A 52 4.50 13.17 6.64
C THR A 52 3.99 14.44 7.28
N ARG A 53 3.85 14.49 8.61
CA ARG A 53 3.37 15.68 9.34
C ARG A 53 4.19 16.93 9.05
N ARG A 54 5.51 16.78 8.92
CA ARG A 54 6.39 17.90 8.56
C ARG A 54 6.18 18.35 7.11
N ILE A 55 5.92 17.43 6.19
CA ILE A 55 5.74 17.73 4.76
C ILE A 55 4.34 18.31 4.50
N GLU A 56 3.33 17.90 5.27
CA GLU A 56 1.97 18.47 5.22
C GLU A 56 1.97 19.99 5.42
N THR A 57 2.93 20.55 6.17
CA THR A 57 3.03 22.00 6.38
C THR A 57 3.80 22.75 5.28
N TRP A 58 4.40 22.05 4.32
CA TRP A 58 5.13 22.70 3.23
C TRP A 58 4.16 23.33 2.24
N THR A 59 4.58 24.41 1.58
CA THR A 59 3.88 24.94 0.41
C THR A 59 4.06 24.00 -0.78
N ASP A 60 3.23 24.13 -1.81
CA ASP A 60 3.30 23.29 -2.99
C ASP A 60 4.61 23.48 -3.77
N GLU A 61 5.15 24.70 -3.81
CA GLU A 61 6.45 25.02 -4.43
C GLU A 61 7.60 24.32 -3.73
N ARG A 62 7.49 24.11 -2.41
CA ARG A 62 8.48 23.36 -1.63
C ARG A 62 8.28 21.86 -1.74
N PHE A 63 7.04 21.40 -1.86
CA PHE A 63 6.70 19.97 -1.87
C PHE A 63 6.99 19.32 -3.23
N LEU A 64 6.59 19.95 -4.34
CA LEU A 64 6.68 19.37 -5.68
C LEU A 64 8.09 18.88 -6.06
N PRO A 65 9.20 19.64 -5.81
CA PRO A 65 10.55 19.18 -6.15
C PRO A 65 11.03 17.95 -5.36
N THR A 66 10.30 17.58 -4.30
CA THR A 66 10.65 16.40 -3.47
C THR A 66 10.03 15.11 -3.98
N ILE A 67 9.18 15.18 -5.01
CA ILE A 67 8.58 14.03 -5.67
C ILE A 67 9.46 13.62 -6.84
N VAL A 68 9.99 12.39 -6.77
CA VAL A 68 10.73 11.76 -7.85
C VAL A 68 9.82 10.78 -8.56
N ILE A 69 9.76 10.83 -9.88
CA ILE A 69 8.93 9.94 -10.68
C ILE A 69 9.75 8.68 -11.01
N ARG A 70 9.19 7.49 -10.75
CA ARG A 70 9.88 6.22 -11.07
C ARG A 70 10.07 6.06 -12.58
N ASP A 71 9.02 6.32 -13.35
CA ASP A 71 9.04 6.27 -14.81
C ASP A 71 8.24 7.45 -15.36
N GLU A 72 8.96 8.40 -15.97
CA GLU A 72 8.34 9.60 -16.55
C GLU A 72 7.38 9.23 -17.68
N ARG A 73 7.67 8.20 -18.50
CA ARG A 73 6.76 7.84 -19.61
C ARG A 73 5.39 7.41 -19.08
N VAL A 74 5.38 6.67 -17.97
CA VAL A 74 4.14 6.23 -17.31
C VAL A 74 3.38 7.42 -16.72
N LEU A 75 4.08 8.44 -16.19
CA LEU A 75 3.43 9.68 -15.75
C LEU A 75 2.77 10.41 -16.92
N TRP A 76 3.41 10.47 -18.08
CA TRP A 76 2.85 11.14 -19.25
C TRP A 76 1.58 10.41 -19.74
N ASP A 77 1.59 9.07 -19.75
CA ASP A 77 0.40 8.28 -20.06
C ASP A 77 -0.73 8.51 -19.05
N PHE A 78 -0.39 8.54 -17.76
CA PHE A 78 -1.33 8.82 -16.68
C PHE A 78 -1.98 10.20 -16.79
N GLN A 79 -1.21 11.23 -17.16
CA GLN A 79 -1.70 12.60 -17.36
C GLN A 79 -2.68 12.70 -18.54
N ARG A 80 -2.55 11.84 -19.55
CA ARG A 80 -3.45 11.85 -20.73
C ARG A 80 -4.70 11.00 -20.53
N ASP A 81 -4.71 10.12 -19.54
CA ASP A 81 -5.79 9.17 -19.30
C ASP A 81 -6.93 9.78 -18.46
N ALA A 82 -8.17 9.57 -18.93
CA ALA A 82 -9.37 10.15 -18.34
C ALA A 82 -9.95 9.33 -17.17
N SER A 83 -9.31 8.23 -16.76
CA SER A 83 -9.85 7.39 -15.69
C SER A 83 -10.01 8.18 -14.39
N PRO A 84 -11.20 8.13 -13.76
CA PRO A 84 -11.47 8.88 -12.53
C PRO A 84 -10.94 8.17 -11.29
N PHE A 85 -10.64 6.86 -11.35
CA PHE A 85 -10.20 6.09 -10.19
C PHE A 85 -8.73 5.69 -10.27
N VAL A 86 -8.04 5.85 -9.15
CA VAL A 86 -6.66 5.40 -8.96
C VAL A 86 -6.60 4.53 -7.71
N LEU A 87 -6.20 3.27 -7.88
CA LEU A 87 -6.03 2.35 -6.78
C LEU A 87 -4.74 2.65 -6.00
N THR A 88 -4.76 2.40 -4.70
CA THR A 88 -3.60 2.52 -3.82
C THR A 88 -3.71 1.53 -2.65
N ILE A 89 -2.70 1.47 -1.80
CA ILE A 89 -2.68 0.71 -0.53
C ILE A 89 -2.03 1.56 0.56
N ASP A 90 -2.24 1.19 1.82
CA ASP A 90 -1.59 1.84 2.95
C ASP A 90 -0.10 1.48 3.00
N LEU A 91 0.69 2.27 2.27
CA LEU A 91 2.12 2.09 2.06
C LEU A 91 2.81 3.45 1.94
N GLY A 92 3.95 3.60 2.60
CA GLY A 92 4.81 4.78 2.51
C GLY A 92 4.09 6.07 2.93
N ALA A 93 4.11 7.07 2.06
CA ALA A 93 3.51 8.38 2.23
C ALA A 93 2.09 8.45 1.65
N SER A 94 1.28 7.39 1.81
CA SER A 94 -0.07 7.24 1.23
C SER A 94 -0.98 8.47 1.45
N SER A 95 -0.91 9.13 2.61
CA SER A 95 -1.71 10.33 2.91
C SER A 95 -1.33 11.57 2.07
N LEU A 96 -0.10 11.63 1.55
CA LEU A 96 0.39 12.70 0.68
C LEU A 96 0.13 12.42 -0.81
N LEU A 97 -0.29 11.20 -1.16
CA LEU A 97 -0.47 10.79 -2.55
C LEU A 97 -1.51 11.65 -3.27
N HIS A 98 -2.62 11.99 -2.63
CA HIS A 98 -3.66 12.84 -3.23
C HIS A 98 -3.09 14.20 -3.64
N ARG A 99 -2.35 14.84 -2.72
CA ARG A 99 -1.69 16.13 -2.97
C ARG A 99 -0.64 16.01 -4.08
N ALA A 100 0.17 14.95 -4.06
CA ALA A 100 1.17 14.69 -5.09
C ALA A 100 0.55 14.57 -6.48
N LEU A 101 -0.51 13.77 -6.63
CA LEU A 101 -1.20 13.61 -7.91
C LEU A 101 -1.88 14.91 -8.36
N HIS A 102 -2.50 15.66 -7.44
CA HIS A 102 -3.12 16.94 -7.77
C HIS A 102 -2.14 17.94 -8.38
N LEU A 103 -0.90 18.01 -7.86
CA LEU A 103 0.13 18.92 -8.37
C LEU A 103 0.79 18.46 -9.67
N LEU A 104 0.78 17.15 -9.93
CA LEU A 104 1.37 16.57 -11.14
C LEU A 104 0.36 16.50 -12.30
N LEU A 105 -0.93 16.62 -12.03
CA LEU A 105 -1.96 16.64 -13.07
C LEU A 105 -2.21 18.08 -13.54
N PRO A 106 -2.50 18.29 -14.84
CA PRO A 106 -2.87 19.61 -15.32
C PRO A 106 -4.16 20.07 -14.63
N SER A 107 -4.25 21.37 -14.30
CA SER A 107 -5.39 21.95 -13.57
C SER A 107 -6.74 21.83 -14.29
N THR A 108 -6.71 21.51 -15.59
CA THR A 108 -7.89 21.30 -16.44
C THR A 108 -8.50 19.90 -16.29
N TYR A 109 -7.79 18.96 -15.64
CA TYR A 109 -8.28 17.60 -15.46
C TYR A 109 -9.21 17.49 -14.25
N PRO A 110 -10.26 16.66 -14.31
CA PRO A 110 -11.07 16.37 -13.14
C PRO A 110 -10.21 15.72 -12.06
N ALA A 111 -10.54 16.01 -10.79
CA ALA A 111 -9.88 15.38 -9.66
C ALA A 111 -10.03 13.86 -9.74
N LYS A 112 -8.92 13.13 -9.59
CA LYS A 112 -8.94 11.67 -9.54
C LYS A 112 -9.24 11.19 -8.12
N THR A 113 -10.18 10.28 -8.01
CA THR A 113 -10.55 9.62 -6.75
C THR A 113 -9.52 8.54 -6.42
N LEU A 114 -8.84 8.71 -5.28
CA LEU A 114 -7.96 7.67 -4.73
C LEU A 114 -8.77 6.61 -3.98
N TRP A 115 -8.55 5.35 -4.32
CA TRP A 115 -9.21 4.22 -3.68
C TRP A 115 -8.20 3.27 -3.04
N SER A 116 -8.24 3.15 -1.72
CA SER A 116 -7.35 2.25 -0.97
C SER A 116 -7.92 0.83 -1.00
N VAL A 117 -7.22 -0.11 -1.65
CA VAL A 117 -7.73 -1.50 -1.76
C VAL A 117 -7.66 -2.28 -0.44
N ASP A 118 -7.01 -1.69 0.56
CA ASP A 118 -6.93 -2.21 1.91
C ASP A 118 -7.82 -1.49 2.93
N ARG A 119 -8.75 -0.63 2.49
CA ARG A 119 -9.74 0.00 3.38
C ARG A 119 -11.16 -0.38 2.97
N TRP A 120 -11.89 -0.99 3.88
CA TRP A 120 -13.30 -1.34 3.68
C TRP A 120 -14.20 -0.14 3.96
N SER A 121 -15.16 0.11 3.08
CA SER A 121 -16.20 1.14 3.22
C SER A 121 -17.55 0.61 2.71
N ALA A 122 -18.63 1.36 2.92
CA ALA A 122 -19.95 0.98 2.40
C ALA A 122 -20.01 0.96 0.86
N GLU A 123 -19.10 1.69 0.20
CA GLU A 123 -18.99 1.79 -1.26
C GLU A 123 -18.03 0.74 -1.85
N ALA A 124 -17.45 -0.11 -0.98
CA ALA A 124 -16.50 -1.14 -1.38
C ALA A 124 -17.23 -2.44 -1.77
N ARG A 125 -16.84 -3.02 -2.90
CA ARG A 125 -17.12 -4.43 -3.20
C ARG A 125 -15.94 -5.29 -2.79
N SER A 126 -16.24 -6.46 -2.24
CA SER A 126 -15.21 -7.48 -1.98
C SER A 126 -14.75 -8.10 -3.29
N TYR A 127 -13.44 -8.19 -3.46
CA TYR A 127 -12.81 -8.85 -4.58
C TYR A 127 -11.81 -9.89 -4.06
N SER A 128 -12.10 -11.16 -4.33
CA SER A 128 -11.23 -12.28 -3.96
C SER A 128 -10.13 -12.47 -4.99
N CYS A 129 -8.90 -12.65 -4.52
CA CYS A 129 -7.76 -12.96 -5.37
C CYS A 129 -6.69 -13.74 -4.60
N THR A 130 -5.82 -14.41 -5.34
CA THR A 130 -4.63 -15.06 -4.77
C THR A 130 -3.47 -14.08 -4.76
N LEU A 131 -2.96 -13.74 -3.57
CA LEU A 131 -1.71 -13.00 -3.39
C LEU A 131 -0.75 -13.85 -2.57
N PHE A 132 0.53 -13.88 -2.96
CA PHE A 132 1.57 -14.66 -2.28
C PHE A 132 1.15 -16.12 -2.05
N ARG A 133 0.54 -16.72 -3.08
CA ARG A 133 0.03 -18.10 -3.10
C ARG A 133 -1.15 -18.40 -2.16
N ALA A 134 -1.76 -17.38 -1.56
CA ALA A 134 -2.91 -17.57 -0.66
C ALA A 134 -4.08 -16.65 -1.02
N GLU A 135 -5.29 -17.18 -0.85
CA GLU A 135 -6.52 -16.43 -1.06
C GLU A 135 -6.65 -15.28 -0.07
N THR A 136 -6.98 -14.10 -0.57
CA THR A 136 -7.23 -12.89 0.19
C THR A 136 -8.35 -12.08 -0.46
N THR A 137 -8.85 -11.08 0.25
CA THR A 137 -9.87 -10.16 -0.24
C THR A 137 -9.37 -8.72 -0.17
N VAL A 138 -9.58 -8.00 -1.27
CA VAL A 138 -9.31 -6.57 -1.37
C VAL A 138 -10.60 -5.81 -1.64
N ALA A 139 -10.61 -4.55 -1.24
CA ALA A 139 -11.72 -3.64 -1.43
C ALA A 139 -11.58 -2.94 -2.79
N LEU A 140 -12.49 -3.18 -3.72
CA LEU A 140 -12.56 -2.42 -4.97
C LEU A 140 -13.74 -1.44 -4.93
N PRO A 141 -13.73 -0.37 -5.74
CA PRO A 141 -14.93 0.45 -5.91
C PRO A 141 -16.10 -0.41 -6.40
N ALA A 142 -17.30 -0.17 -5.86
CA ALA A 142 -18.54 -0.83 -6.33
C ALA A 142 -18.95 -0.39 -7.75
N SER A 143 -18.29 0.64 -8.32
CA SER A 143 -18.48 1.10 -9.69
C SER A 143 -18.25 -0.02 -10.71
N SER A 144 -18.99 0.03 -11.83
CA SER A 144 -18.74 -0.79 -13.02
C SER A 144 -17.49 -0.35 -13.78
N GLU A 145 -17.00 0.86 -13.53
CA GLU A 145 -15.76 1.36 -14.13
C GLU A 145 -14.55 0.64 -13.53
N ILE A 146 -13.74 0.04 -14.41
CA ILE A 146 -12.50 -0.60 -14.02
C ILE A 146 -11.45 0.50 -13.79
N PRO A 147 -10.84 0.59 -12.59
CA PRO A 147 -9.74 1.53 -12.35
C PRO A 147 -8.58 1.25 -13.31
N ALA A 148 -8.11 2.28 -14.01
CA ALA A 148 -7.05 2.12 -15.01
C ALA A 148 -5.64 2.23 -14.41
N TRP A 149 -5.52 2.65 -13.15
CA TRP A 149 -4.25 2.99 -12.54
C TRP A 149 -4.12 2.52 -11.11
N PHE A 150 -2.89 2.19 -10.74
CA PHE A 150 -2.42 1.98 -9.39
C PHE A 150 -1.30 2.96 -9.10
N ALA A 151 -1.32 3.61 -7.93
CA ALA A 151 -0.34 4.62 -7.54
C ALA A 151 0.14 4.44 -6.11
N LEU A 152 1.44 4.64 -5.91
CA LEU A 152 2.08 4.70 -4.61
C LEU A 152 2.99 5.90 -4.49
N LEU A 153 3.04 6.45 -3.28
CA LEU A 153 4.03 7.44 -2.90
C LEU A 153 4.86 6.85 -1.76
N VAL A 154 6.13 6.56 -2.02
CA VAL A 154 7.01 5.86 -1.07
C VAL A 154 8.11 6.80 -0.61
N PHE A 155 8.47 6.80 0.67
CA PHE A 155 9.61 7.60 1.11
C PHE A 155 10.91 7.02 0.57
N ARG A 156 11.75 7.90 0.04
CA ARG A 156 13.15 7.56 -0.26
C ARG A 156 13.97 7.59 1.03
N PRO A 157 15.15 6.93 1.05
CA PRO A 157 16.07 7.01 2.19
C PRO A 157 16.27 8.44 2.68
N GLY A 158 16.16 8.65 3.99
CA GLY A 158 16.28 9.96 4.63
C GLY A 158 14.96 10.73 4.82
N TRP A 159 13.82 10.22 4.36
CA TRP A 159 12.47 10.76 4.68
C TRP A 159 12.27 12.23 4.29
N ARG A 160 12.95 12.67 3.22
CA ARG A 160 12.93 14.06 2.72
C ARG A 160 12.41 14.18 1.29
N SER A 161 12.41 13.08 0.56
CA SER A 161 11.86 12.99 -0.79
C SER A 161 11.06 11.70 -0.91
N MET A 162 10.17 11.66 -1.90
CA MET A 162 9.27 10.54 -2.15
C MET A 162 9.45 10.07 -3.59
N LEU A 163 9.24 8.78 -3.81
CA LEU A 163 9.16 8.16 -5.13
C LEU A 163 7.69 7.94 -5.46
N LEU A 164 7.21 8.50 -6.57
CA LEU A 164 5.93 8.18 -7.16
C LEU A 164 6.09 6.99 -8.10
N ASP A 165 5.43 5.89 -7.77
CA ASP A 165 5.36 4.66 -8.57
C ASP A 165 3.93 4.53 -9.12
N LEU A 166 3.81 4.55 -10.45
CA LEU A 166 2.54 4.43 -11.17
C LEU A 166 2.56 3.12 -11.96
N SER A 167 1.42 2.44 -12.00
CA SER A 167 1.25 1.22 -12.79
C SER A 167 -0.11 1.24 -13.47
N ARG A 168 -0.12 0.95 -14.77
CA ARG A 168 -1.35 0.86 -15.54
C ARG A 168 -2.01 -0.50 -15.31
N LEU A 169 -3.32 -0.48 -15.12
CA LEU A 169 -4.16 -1.66 -15.02
C LEU A 169 -5.00 -1.74 -16.29
N SER A 170 -4.78 -2.77 -17.11
CA SER A 170 -5.53 -2.95 -18.34
C SER A 170 -6.92 -3.51 -18.04
N ALA A 171 -7.98 -2.95 -18.61
CA ALA A 171 -9.32 -3.50 -18.49
C ALA A 171 -9.42 -4.95 -18.99
N ALA A 172 -8.66 -5.29 -20.03
CA ALA A 172 -8.65 -6.64 -20.60
C ALA A 172 -7.93 -7.67 -19.71
N THR A 173 -7.02 -7.22 -18.84
CA THR A 173 -6.19 -8.10 -17.99
C THR A 173 -6.15 -7.64 -16.55
N PHE A 174 -7.23 -7.00 -16.09
CA PHE A 174 -7.29 -6.26 -14.83
C PHE A 174 -6.89 -7.13 -13.64
N ASP A 175 -7.50 -8.31 -13.51
CA ASP A 175 -7.25 -9.23 -12.41
C ASP A 175 -5.78 -9.59 -12.28
N ARG A 176 -5.17 -9.97 -13.41
CA ARG A 176 -3.76 -10.35 -13.49
C ARG A 176 -2.84 -9.17 -13.20
N ASP A 177 -3.15 -8.00 -13.75
CA ASP A 177 -2.32 -6.81 -13.60
C ASP A 177 -2.40 -6.25 -12.17
N LEU A 178 -3.58 -6.31 -11.54
CA LEU A 178 -3.79 -5.95 -10.15
C LEU A 178 -2.99 -6.86 -9.21
N VAL A 179 -3.13 -8.19 -9.35
CA VAL A 179 -2.38 -9.17 -8.54
C VAL A 179 -0.87 -8.96 -8.69
N ARG A 180 -0.38 -8.87 -9.92
CA ARG A 180 1.05 -8.64 -10.20
C ARG A 180 1.54 -7.32 -9.59
N THR A 181 0.73 -6.26 -9.71
CA THR A 181 1.09 -4.95 -9.16
C THR A 181 1.15 -5.00 -7.63
N LEU A 182 0.12 -5.56 -6.98
CA LEU A 182 0.09 -5.69 -5.52
C LEU A 182 1.26 -6.51 -4.99
N GLU A 183 1.53 -7.69 -5.57
CA GLU A 183 2.68 -8.50 -5.13
C GLU A 183 4.00 -7.77 -5.35
N ARG A 184 4.19 -7.14 -6.53
CA ARG A 184 5.40 -6.39 -6.84
C ARG A 184 5.63 -5.29 -5.82
N VAL A 185 4.65 -4.42 -5.59
CA VAL A 185 4.85 -3.25 -4.72
C VAL A 185 5.02 -3.63 -3.26
N ILE A 186 4.33 -4.68 -2.80
CA ILE A 186 4.50 -5.19 -1.44
C ILE A 186 5.90 -5.78 -1.27
N ARG A 187 6.47 -6.48 -2.29
CA ARG A 187 7.85 -6.98 -2.26
C ARG A 187 8.89 -5.85 -2.36
N ASP A 188 8.70 -4.91 -3.28
CA ASP A 188 9.64 -3.81 -3.53
C ASP A 188 9.75 -2.86 -2.34
N TYR A 189 8.67 -2.71 -1.57
CA TYR A 189 8.57 -1.73 -0.48
C TYR A 189 8.03 -2.35 0.82
N THR A 190 8.41 -3.59 1.12
CA THR A 190 7.95 -4.32 2.31
C THR A 190 8.22 -3.56 3.61
N ASP A 191 9.30 -2.78 3.66
CA ASP A 191 9.72 -1.99 4.83
C ASP A 191 8.89 -0.72 5.07
N GLN A 192 7.98 -0.41 4.14
CA GLN A 192 7.05 0.71 4.21
C GLN A 192 5.59 0.29 4.00
N TRP A 193 5.32 -1.01 3.94
CA TRP A 193 3.96 -1.53 3.87
C TRP A 193 3.37 -1.63 5.27
N TRP A 194 2.41 -0.76 5.56
CA TRP A 194 1.91 -0.57 6.92
C TRP A 194 0.97 -1.67 7.38
N CYS A 195 0.12 -2.16 6.48
CA CYS A 195 -0.70 -3.35 6.62
C CYS A 195 -1.31 -3.58 8.03
N TRP A 196 -1.89 -2.53 8.61
CA TRP A 196 -2.47 -2.55 9.97
C TRP A 196 -3.71 -3.42 10.13
N ARG A 197 -4.19 -4.02 9.03
CA ARG A 197 -5.26 -5.01 9.02
C ARG A 197 -4.73 -6.36 8.57
N PRO A 198 -5.32 -7.48 9.04
CA PRO A 198 -5.02 -8.78 8.46
C PRO A 198 -5.53 -8.82 7.01
N TRP A 199 -4.65 -9.18 6.07
CA TRP A 199 -5.03 -9.52 4.69
C TRP A 199 -5.41 -10.99 4.58
N TRP A 200 -4.87 -11.84 5.45
CA TRP A 200 -5.22 -13.25 5.57
C TRP A 200 -5.74 -13.56 6.97
N PRO A 201 -6.66 -14.53 7.12
CA PRO A 201 -7.29 -14.83 8.41
C PRO A 201 -6.36 -15.61 9.36
N VAL A 202 -5.35 -16.29 8.84
CA VAL A 202 -4.40 -17.12 9.59
C VAL A 202 -2.97 -16.92 9.06
N PRO A 203 -1.92 -17.19 9.86
CA PRO A 203 -0.53 -17.22 9.40
C PRO A 203 -0.26 -18.15 8.21
N ALA A 204 0.80 -17.85 7.45
CA ALA A 204 1.18 -18.61 6.26
C ALA A 204 1.50 -20.07 6.58
N GLU A 205 2.15 -20.37 7.70
CA GLU A 205 2.47 -21.74 8.13
C GLU A 205 1.23 -22.61 8.40
N LYS A 206 0.04 -22.01 8.51
CA LYS A 206 -1.23 -22.75 8.63
C LYS A 206 -1.95 -22.94 7.29
N ALA A 207 -1.69 -22.08 6.32
CA ALA A 207 -2.39 -22.07 5.03
C ALA A 207 -1.57 -22.67 3.88
N LEU A 208 -0.25 -22.51 3.91
CA LEU A 208 0.67 -22.92 2.84
C LEU A 208 1.31 -24.28 3.19
N PRO A 209 1.08 -25.33 2.39
CA PRO A 209 1.62 -26.67 2.67
C PRO A 209 3.14 -26.71 2.83
N GLU A 210 3.86 -25.89 2.07
CA GLU A 210 5.32 -25.85 2.07
C GLU A 210 5.93 -25.36 3.38
N LEU A 211 5.17 -24.63 4.22
CA LEU A 211 5.62 -24.14 5.52
C LEU A 211 5.17 -25.02 6.69
N GLN A 212 4.36 -26.06 6.45
CA GLN A 212 3.79 -26.92 7.50
C GLN A 212 4.80 -27.87 8.17
N GLY A 213 6.08 -27.84 7.78
CA GLY A 213 7.15 -28.69 8.30
C GLY A 213 8.33 -27.98 8.97
N GLU A 214 8.36 -26.64 8.94
CA GLU A 214 9.42 -25.83 9.56
C GLU A 214 9.11 -25.60 11.05
N ARG A 215 9.49 -26.54 11.91
CA ARG A 215 9.46 -26.38 13.37
C ARG A 215 10.86 -26.23 13.94
#